data_AF-A0A1J9UBA6-F1
#
_entry.id   AF-A0A1J9UBA6-F1
#
_cell.length_a   1.000
_cell.length_b   1.000
_cell.length_c   1.000
_cell.angle_alpha   90.00
_cell.angle_beta   90.00
_cell.angle_gamma   90.00
#
_symmetry.space_group_name_H-M   'P 1'
#
loop_
_entity.id
_entity.type
_entity.pdbx_description
1 polymer ?
#
loop_
_entity_poly.entity_id
_entity_poly.type
_entity_poly.pdbx_seq_one_letter_code
_entity_poly.pdbx_strand_id
1 'polypeptide(L)'
;MFSSLYLRWLELKQQNGLLSISSIMVGIVFFVFTLSFLYFRLFTDLERDQERYQMISKLGLSQSELKQIVTRQMMLLFFLPIIVAMVHSSFAFLTFHQLGQTVSKEMSVIQSSIVVLISFICIQIIYFFLIRNHYLKRIYTKMYS
;
A
#
# COMPACT_ATOMS: atom_id res chain seq x y z
N MET A 1 -21.34 38.44 23.05
CA MET A 1 -20.84 38.33 21.65
C MET A 1 -19.43 37.77 21.58
N PHE A 2 -18.47 38.20 22.41
CA PHE A 2 -17.13 37.59 22.47
C PHE A 2 -17.10 36.19 23.10
N SER A 3 -17.94 35.93 24.11
CA SER A 3 -18.08 34.61 24.74
C SER A 3 -18.59 33.53 23.77
N SER A 4 -19.53 33.85 22.89
CA SER A 4 -20.05 32.92 21.87
C SER A 4 -19.00 32.58 20.80
N LEU A 5 -18.10 33.51 20.46
CA LEU A 5 -17.00 33.26 19.54
C LEU A 5 -15.93 32.38 20.20
N TYR A 6 -15.61 32.62 21.47
CA TYR A 6 -14.67 31.79 22.22
C TYR A 6 -15.17 30.35 22.41
N LEU A 7 -16.44 30.16 22.78
CA LEU A 7 -17.06 28.83 22.89
C LEU A 7 -17.04 28.08 21.56
N ARG A 8 -17.37 28.77 20.46
CA ARG A 8 -17.31 28.20 19.11
C ARG A 8 -15.88 27.84 18.69
N TRP A 9 -14.88 28.63 19.09
CA TRP A 9 -13.48 28.33 18.81
C TRP A 9 -13.01 27.09 19.59
N LEU A 10 -13.45 26.95 20.85
CA LEU A 10 -13.19 25.78 21.67
C LEU A 10 -13.86 24.53 21.09
N GLU A 11 -15.11 24.63 20.66
CA GLU A 11 -15.88 23.54 20.04
C GLU A 11 -15.23 23.08 18.73
N LEU A 12 -14.82 24.00 17.85
CA LEU A 12 -14.09 23.67 16.62
C LEU A 12 -12.75 23.01 16.91
N LYS A 13 -12.01 23.48 17.93
CA LYS A 13 -10.74 22.89 18.32
C LYS A 13 -10.93 21.47 18.88
N GLN A 14 -11.98 21.26 19.67
CA GLN A 14 -12.33 19.95 20.20
C GLN A 14 -12.78 18.99 19.09
N GLN A 15 -13.62 19.46 18.17
CA GLN A 15 -14.08 18.68 17.02
C GLN A 15 -12.92 18.28 16.10
N ASN A 16 -12.04 19.23 15.76
CA ASN A 16 -10.85 18.94 14.94
C ASN A 16 -9.89 17.97 15.66
N GLY A 17 -9.74 18.08 16.98
CA GLY A 17 -8.97 17.14 17.79
C GLY A 17 -9.54 15.72 17.72
N LEU A 18 -10.85 15.58 17.89
CA LEU A 18 -11.55 14.29 17.79
C LEU A 18 -11.41 13.69 16.38
N LEU A 19 -11.59 14.49 15.32
CA LEU A 19 -11.43 14.06 13.94
C LEU A 19 -10.00 13.60 13.63
N SER A 20 -9.00 14.33 14.13
CA SER A 20 -7.58 14.00 13.94
C SER A 20 -7.21 12.67 14.62
N ILE A 21 -7.60 12.49 15.89
CA ILE A 21 -7.34 11.25 16.63
C ILE A 21 -8.03 10.06 15.95
N SER A 22 -9.29 10.24 15.54
CA SER A 22 -10.05 9.20 14.84
C SER A 22 -9.41 8.81 13.52
N SER A 23 -8.95 9.80 12.74
CA SER A 23 -8.28 9.56 11.45
C SER A 23 -6.97 8.78 11.61
N ILE A 24 -6.17 9.13 12.62
CA ILE A 24 -4.89 8.44 12.90
C ILE A 24 -5.15 7.01 13.37
N MET A 25 -6.11 6.80 14.29
CA MET A 25 -6.45 5.47 14.79
C MET A 25 -6.93 4.54 13.68
N VAL A 26 -7.86 5.03 12.84
CA VAL A 26 -8.36 4.29 11.68
C VAL A 26 -7.20 3.96 10.74
N GLY A 27 -6.31 4.93 10.46
CA GLY A 27 -5.11 4.71 9.66
C GLY A 27 -4.22 3.58 10.19
N ILE A 28 -3.97 3.55 11.50
CA ILE A 28 -3.13 2.50 12.14
C ILE A 28 -3.80 1.13 12.03
N VAL A 29 -5.10 1.03 12.32
CA VAL A 29 -5.83 -0.25 12.25
C VAL A 29 -5.83 -0.81 10.82
N PHE A 30 -6.12 0.04 9.83
CA PHE A 30 -6.08 -0.36 8.42
C PHE A 30 -4.66 -0.71 7.96
N PHE A 31 -3.65 -0.01 8.46
CA PHE A 31 -2.26 -0.32 8.16
C PHE A 31 -1.87 -1.70 8.67
N VAL A 32 -2.14 -2.00 9.94
CA VAL A 32 -1.87 -3.32 10.53
C VAL A 32 -2.66 -4.42 9.81
N PHE A 33 -3.95 -4.19 9.54
CA PHE A 33 -4.78 -5.15 8.80
C PHE A 33 -4.21 -5.46 7.41
N THR A 34 -3.81 -4.43 6.66
CA THR A 34 -3.21 -4.59 5.33
C THR A 34 -1.88 -5.35 5.41
N LEU A 35 -1.06 -5.06 6.41
CA LEU A 35 0.22 -5.72 6.63
C LEU A 35 0.04 -7.21 6.95
N SER A 36 -0.90 -7.52 7.86
CA SER A 36 -1.25 -8.90 8.23
C SER A 36 -1.87 -9.67 7.06
N PHE A 37 -2.75 -9.04 6.29
CA PHE A 37 -3.36 -9.65 5.10
C PHE A 37 -2.32 -9.99 4.03
N LEU A 38 -1.39 -9.05 3.76
CA LEU A 38 -0.30 -9.28 2.81
C LEU A 38 0.63 -10.41 3.27
N TYR A 39 0.96 -10.46 4.56
CA TYR A 39 1.76 -11.55 5.14
C TYR A 39 1.05 -12.91 5.01
N PHE A 40 -0.22 -12.99 5.41
CA PHE A 40 -0.99 -14.23 5.32
C PHE A 40 -1.10 -14.71 3.87
N ARG A 41 -1.40 -13.81 2.94
CA ARG A 41 -1.50 -14.14 1.52
C ARG A 41 -0.18 -14.65 0.95
N LEU A 42 0.93 -13.97 1.24
CA LEU A 42 2.26 -14.40 0.81
C LEU A 42 2.65 -15.77 1.38
N PHE A 43 2.24 -16.07 2.62
CA PHE A 43 2.50 -17.35 3.27
C PHE A 43 1.63 -18.49 2.70
N THR A 44 0.33 -18.26 2.57
CA THR A 44 -0.61 -19.26 2.02
C THR A 44 -0.34 -19.55 0.54
N ASP A 45 -0.01 -18.53 -0.26
CA ASP A 45 0.35 -18.72 -1.67
C ASP A 45 1.68 -19.49 -1.79
N LEU A 46 2.63 -19.30 -0.85
CA LEU A 46 3.90 -20.04 -0.80
C LEU A 46 3.72 -21.52 -0.45
N GLU A 47 2.90 -21.86 0.55
CA GLU A 47 2.62 -23.27 0.92
C GLU A 47 1.95 -24.02 -0.23
N ARG A 48 0.94 -23.40 -0.86
CA ARG A 48 0.16 -24.01 -1.94
C ARG A 48 0.99 -24.25 -3.20
N ASP A 49 1.88 -23.31 -3.50
CA ASP A 49 2.83 -23.45 -4.60
C ASP A 49 3.91 -24.48 -4.27
N GLN A 50 4.41 -24.54 -3.02
CA GLN A 50 5.39 -25.55 -2.59
C GLN A 50 4.86 -26.99 -2.72
N GLU A 51 3.59 -27.25 -2.36
CA GLU A 51 3.00 -28.59 -2.49
C GLU A 51 2.86 -29.05 -3.94
N ARG A 52 2.39 -28.16 -4.84
CA ARG A 52 2.36 -28.43 -6.29
C ARG A 52 3.75 -28.58 -6.86
N TYR A 53 4.71 -27.79 -6.39
CA TYR A 53 6.11 -27.87 -6.80
C TYR A 53 6.80 -29.14 -6.33
N GLN A 54 6.54 -29.67 -5.13
CA GLN A 54 7.08 -30.96 -4.68
C GLN A 54 6.59 -32.12 -5.55
N MET A 55 5.35 -32.04 -6.06
CA MET A 55 4.85 -33.02 -7.02
C MET A 55 5.56 -32.94 -8.38
N ILE A 56 5.83 -31.74 -8.90
CA ILE A 56 6.45 -31.55 -10.22
C ILE A 56 8.00 -31.57 -10.16
N SER A 57 8.62 -31.25 -9.02
CA SER A 57 10.07 -31.31 -8.79
C SER A 57 10.61 -32.74 -8.85
N LYS A 58 9.79 -33.73 -8.47
CA LYS A 58 10.09 -35.15 -8.74
C LYS A 58 10.24 -35.47 -10.25
N LEU A 59 9.88 -34.53 -11.13
CA LEU A 59 10.03 -34.57 -12.58
C LEU A 59 11.15 -33.63 -13.12
N GLY A 60 11.90 -32.91 -12.27
CA GLY A 60 13.17 -32.25 -12.66
C GLY A 60 13.19 -30.71 -12.85
N LEU A 61 12.32 -29.94 -12.18
CA LEU A 61 12.33 -28.47 -12.27
C LEU A 61 13.44 -27.78 -11.45
N SER A 62 13.88 -26.61 -11.92
CA SER A 62 15.08 -25.87 -11.46
C SER A 62 14.75 -24.79 -10.41
N GLN A 63 15.68 -24.56 -9.47
CA GLN A 63 15.61 -23.50 -8.44
C GLN A 63 15.40 -22.07 -9.01
N SER A 64 15.72 -21.85 -10.29
CA SER A 64 15.48 -20.57 -10.97
C SER A 64 13.99 -20.28 -11.20
N GLU A 65 13.17 -21.31 -11.41
CA GLU A 65 11.73 -21.18 -11.67
C GLU A 65 10.98 -20.82 -10.38
N LEU A 66 11.41 -21.39 -9.26
CA LEU A 66 10.93 -21.05 -7.91
C LEU A 66 11.12 -19.55 -7.63
N LYS A 67 12.32 -19.04 -7.91
CA LYS A 67 12.65 -17.63 -7.73
C LYS A 67 11.79 -16.72 -8.60
N GLN A 68 11.47 -17.15 -9.82
CA GLN A 68 10.70 -16.36 -10.78
C GLN A 68 9.22 -16.27 -10.39
N ILE A 69 8.63 -17.36 -9.89
CA ILE A 69 7.23 -17.39 -9.46
C ILE A 69 7.01 -16.56 -8.20
N VAL A 70 7.86 -16.75 -7.18
CA VAL A 70 7.79 -15.93 -5.95
C VAL A 70 7.96 -14.45 -6.29
N THR A 71 8.89 -14.12 -7.18
CA THR A 71 9.08 -12.72 -7.63
C THR A 71 7.83 -12.18 -8.33
N ARG A 72 7.15 -12.97 -9.16
CA ARG A 72 5.94 -12.55 -9.89
C ARG A 72 4.72 -12.39 -8.96
N GLN A 73 4.56 -13.28 -7.98
CA GLN A 73 3.51 -13.14 -6.97
C GLN A 73 3.73 -11.93 -6.07
N MET A 74 4.96 -11.71 -5.60
CA MET A 74 5.32 -10.51 -4.85
C MET A 74 5.08 -9.26 -5.71
N MET A 75 5.40 -9.29 -7.01
CA MET A 75 5.12 -8.17 -7.91
C MET A 75 3.60 -7.90 -8.01
N LEU A 76 2.76 -8.93 -8.15
CA LEU A 76 1.31 -8.72 -8.17
C LEU A 76 0.78 -8.16 -6.83
N LEU A 77 1.23 -8.69 -5.70
CA LEU A 77 0.84 -8.21 -4.37
C LEU A 77 1.21 -6.74 -4.12
N PHE A 78 2.37 -6.30 -4.60
CA PHE A 78 2.84 -4.93 -4.40
C PHE A 78 2.28 -3.93 -5.43
N PHE A 79 2.15 -4.33 -6.70
CA PHE A 79 1.77 -3.41 -7.77
C PHE A 79 0.26 -3.31 -8.00
N LEU A 80 -0.50 -4.38 -7.75
CA LEU A 80 -1.97 -4.38 -7.94
C LEU A 80 -2.66 -3.29 -7.10
N PRO A 81 -2.36 -3.09 -5.80
CA PRO A 81 -2.99 -2.05 -5.00
C PRO A 81 -2.71 -0.63 -5.51
N ILE A 82 -1.52 -0.39 -6.07
CA ILE A 82 -1.12 0.91 -6.61
C ILE A 82 -1.95 1.23 -7.86
N ILE A 83 -2.09 0.26 -8.77
CA ILE A 83 -2.88 0.44 -9.99
C ILE A 83 -4.33 0.77 -9.61
N VAL A 84 -4.91 0.03 -8.66
CA VAL A 84 -6.28 0.28 -8.17
C VAL A 84 -6.39 1.66 -7.52
N ALA A 85 -5.42 2.06 -6.69
CA ALA A 85 -5.39 3.37 -6.05
C ALA A 85 -5.26 4.52 -7.06
N MET A 86 -4.44 4.36 -8.10
CA MET A 86 -4.32 5.34 -9.19
C MET A 86 -5.65 5.51 -9.93
N VAL A 87 -6.29 4.40 -10.31
CA VAL A 87 -7.60 4.43 -11.00
C VAL A 87 -8.66 5.09 -10.12
N HIS A 88 -8.73 4.72 -8.85
CA HIS A 88 -9.70 5.30 -7.92
C HIS A 88 -9.46 6.81 -7.70
N SER A 89 -8.20 7.23 -7.56
CA SER A 89 -7.82 8.63 -7.39
C SER A 89 -8.15 9.47 -8.64
N SER A 90 -7.88 8.94 -9.83
CA SER A 90 -8.27 9.59 -11.09
C SER A 90 -9.78 9.75 -11.20
N PHE A 91 -10.55 8.73 -10.81
CA PHE A 91 -12.01 8.81 -10.84
C PHE A 91 -12.54 9.84 -9.85
N ALA A 92 -12.05 9.84 -8.60
CA ALA A 92 -12.43 10.83 -7.59
C ALA A 92 -12.12 12.26 -8.06
N PHE A 93 -10.94 12.47 -8.65
CA PHE A 93 -10.54 13.77 -9.20
C PHE A 93 -11.49 14.25 -10.31
N LEU A 94 -11.88 13.36 -11.23
CA LEU A 94 -12.86 13.68 -12.28
C LEU A 94 -14.22 14.07 -11.70
N THR A 95 -14.70 13.33 -10.70
CA THR A 95 -15.98 13.61 -10.03
C THR A 95 -15.96 14.94 -9.27
N PHE A 96 -14.86 15.26 -8.57
CA PHE A 96 -14.73 16.55 -7.88
C PHE A 96 -14.69 17.73 -8.85
N HIS A 97 -13.99 17.60 -9.98
CA HIS A 97 -13.96 18.62 -11.02
C HIS A 97 -15.36 18.86 -11.63
N GLN A 98 -16.16 17.80 -11.79
CA GLN A 98 -17.53 17.91 -12.33
C GLN A 98 -18.54 18.49 -11.32
N LEU A 99 -18.41 18.14 -10.03
CA LEU A 99 -19.29 18.64 -8.97
C LEU A 99 -18.90 20.05 -8.48
N GLY A 100 -17.63 20.43 -8.62
CA GLY A 100 -17.05 21.66 -8.08
C GLY A 100 -16.73 22.72 -9.14
N GLN A 101 -17.74 23.33 -9.77
CA GLN A 101 -17.56 24.53 -10.61
C GLN A 101 -17.02 25.79 -9.85
N THR A 102 -16.53 25.66 -8.61
CA THR A 102 -16.19 26.81 -7.74
C THR A 102 -14.85 26.73 -7.02
N VAL A 103 -13.99 25.73 -7.28
CA VAL A 103 -12.64 25.73 -6.69
C VAL A 103 -11.65 26.36 -7.66
N SER A 104 -11.41 27.64 -7.42
CA SER A 104 -10.46 28.46 -8.14
C SER A 104 -9.03 27.90 -8.07
N LYS A 105 -8.40 27.78 -9.25
CA LYS A 105 -6.95 27.61 -9.49
C LYS A 105 -6.32 26.36 -8.85
N GLU A 106 -6.69 25.21 -9.41
CA GLU A 106 -6.29 23.85 -9.03
C GLU A 106 -4.82 23.45 -9.31
N MET A 107 -4.00 24.34 -9.90
CA MET A 107 -2.64 23.97 -10.34
C MET A 107 -1.72 23.56 -9.17
N SER A 108 -1.93 24.11 -7.97
CA SER A 108 -1.11 23.82 -6.79
C SER A 108 -1.40 22.44 -6.18
N VAL A 109 -2.66 22.00 -6.17
CA VAL A 109 -3.05 20.73 -5.54
C VAL A 109 -2.63 19.55 -6.40
N ILE A 110 -2.76 19.66 -7.72
CA ILE A 110 -2.31 18.66 -8.68
C ILE A 110 -0.79 18.47 -8.57
N GLN A 111 -0.03 19.58 -8.51
CA GLN A 111 1.42 19.53 -8.38
C GLN A 111 1.86 18.84 -7.07
N SER A 112 1.25 19.18 -5.93
CA SER A 112 1.52 18.50 -4.66
C SER A 112 1.16 17.01 -4.71
N SER A 113 0.06 16.66 -5.36
CA SER A 113 -0.40 15.27 -5.50
C SER A 113 0.55 14.44 -6.37
N ILE A 114 1.08 15.01 -7.45
CA ILE A 114 2.08 14.37 -8.31
C ILE A 114 3.38 14.11 -7.54
N VAL A 115 3.86 15.08 -6.75
CA VAL A 115 5.08 14.92 -5.94
C VAL A 115 4.91 13.80 -4.91
N VAL A 116 3.76 13.74 -4.22
CA VAL A 116 3.46 12.67 -3.26
C VAL A 116 3.39 11.31 -3.96
N LEU A 117 2.75 11.24 -5.13
CA LEU A 117 2.63 9.99 -5.89
C LEU A 117 3.99 9.47 -6.40
N ILE A 118 4.85 10.35 -6.91
CA ILE A 118 6.22 10.00 -7.32
C ILE A 118 7.03 9.51 -6.11
N SER A 119 6.98 10.25 -5.00
CA SER A 119 7.67 9.86 -3.75
C SER A 119 7.23 8.48 -3.26
N PHE A 120 5.92 8.22 -3.29
CA PHE A 120 5.35 6.94 -2.88
C PHE A 120 5.80 5.80 -3.81
N ILE A 121 5.79 5.99 -5.13
CA ILE A 121 6.30 5.01 -6.10
C ILE A 121 7.78 4.73 -5.86
N CYS A 122 8.61 5.76 -5.64
CA CYS A 122 10.03 5.60 -5.34
C CYS A 122 10.26 4.76 -4.07
N ILE A 123 9.54 5.06 -2.98
CA ILE A 123 9.61 4.29 -1.73
C ILE A 123 9.19 2.84 -1.98
N GLN A 124 8.11 2.62 -2.75
CA GLN A 124 7.61 1.28 -3.05
C GLN A 124 8.61 0.43 -3.83
N ILE A 125 9.30 1.03 -4.81
CA ILE A 125 10.35 0.36 -5.60
C ILE A 125 11.52 -0.03 -4.67
N ILE A 126 11.96 0.89 -3.81
CA ILE A 126 13.03 0.61 -2.84
C ILE A 126 12.62 -0.55 -1.92
N TYR A 127 11.39 -0.52 -1.41
CA TYR A 127 10.87 -1.55 -0.52
C TYR A 127 10.78 -2.92 -1.22
N PHE A 128 10.33 -2.95 -2.47
CA PHE A 128 10.32 -4.16 -3.29
C PHE A 128 11.72 -4.77 -3.46
N PHE A 129 12.73 -3.95 -3.72
CA PHE A 129 14.11 -4.43 -3.84
C PHE A 129 14.66 -4.97 -2.52
N LEU A 130 14.42 -4.27 -1.41
CA LEU A 130 14.85 -4.71 -0.08
C LEU A 130 14.20 -6.03 0.31
N ILE A 131 12.88 -6.14 0.16
CA ILE A 131 12.13 -7.32 0.56
C ILE A 131 12.51 -8.52 -0.32
N ARG A 132 12.68 -8.32 -1.63
CA ARG A 132 13.18 -9.34 -2.57
C ARG A 132 14.55 -9.84 -2.13
N ASN A 133 15.48 -8.92 -1.85
CA ASN A 133 16.83 -9.29 -1.47
C ASN A 133 16.84 -10.05 -0.13
N HIS A 134 16.04 -9.63 0.85
CA HIS A 134 15.88 -10.33 2.12
C HIS A 134 15.27 -11.73 1.96
N TYR A 135 14.20 -11.87 1.17
CA TYR A 135 13.55 -13.17 0.91
C TYR A 135 14.52 -14.14 0.23
N LEU A 136 15.23 -13.68 -0.79
CA LEU A 136 16.22 -14.50 -1.50
C LEU A 136 17.36 -14.93 -0.57
N LYS A 137 17.91 -14.00 0.22
CA LYS A 137 19.00 -14.29 1.16
C LYS A 137 18.57 -15.34 2.19
N ARG A 138 17.33 -15.25 2.70
CA ARG A 138 16.78 -16.20 3.67
C ARG A 138 16.55 -17.60 3.09
N ILE A 139 16.15 -17.71 1.83
CA ILE A 139 16.03 -19.00 1.13
C ILE A 139 17.42 -19.64 0.95
N TYR A 140 18.44 -18.87 0.56
CA TYR A 140 19.80 -19.39 0.39
C TYR A 140 20.44 -19.86 1.71
N THR A 141 20.23 -19.15 2.82
CA THR A 141 20.79 -19.56 4.13
C THR A 141 20.12 -20.82 4.67
N LYS A 142 18.83 -21.06 4.40
CA LYS A 142 18.12 -22.29 4.82
C LYS A 142 18.47 -23.54 3.98
N MET A 143 19.14 -23.37 2.85
CA MET A 143 19.50 -24.47 1.94
C MET A 143 20.91 -25.03 2.19
N TYR A 144 21.74 -24.32 2.95
CA TYR A 144 23.14 -24.63 3.24
C TYR A 144 23.43 -24.83 4.74
N SER A 145 22.37 -24.94 5.55
CA SER A 145 22.39 -25.38 6.95
C SER A 145 21.53 -26.62 7.10
#